data_AF-X1M9P0-F1
#
_entry.id   AF-X1M9P0-F1
#
_cell.length_a   1.000
_cell.length_b   1.000
_cell.length_c   1.000
_cell.angle_alpha   90.00
_cell.angle_beta   90.00
_cell.angle_gamma   90.00
#
_symmetry.space_group_name_H-M   'P 1'
#
loop_
_entity.id
_entity.type
_entity.pdbx_description
1 polymer ?
#
loop_
_entity_poly.entity_id
_entity_poly.type
_entity_poly.pdbx_seq_one_letter_code
_entity_poly.pdbx_strand_id
1 'polypeptide(L)'
;MDIGIPSKIVLKMLGLLISAQEEWSKGMLREIEYVIAAETFDDFLDHAASYHKAGKKIEASVLASAVLEDTIKKIAVKNSMETRERSLDPLIDDLKAAGVFTPVKAKRVKAYAGIRNKADHAEWDEFDIKDVGQMIEG
;
A
#
# COMPACT_ATOMS: atom_id res chain seq x y z
N MET A 1 -35.93 33.63 -26.96
CA MET A 1 -35.87 32.58 -25.92
C MET A 1 -34.54 32.76 -25.23
N ASP A 2 -34.49 33.66 -24.23
CA ASP A 2 -33.27 33.87 -23.45
C ASP A 2 -33.12 32.69 -22.50
N ILE A 3 -32.23 31.77 -22.85
CA ILE A 3 -31.75 30.74 -21.93
C ILE A 3 -30.71 31.43 -21.03
N GLY A 4 -31.16 32.43 -20.27
CA GLY A 4 -30.35 33.09 -19.27
C GLY A 4 -30.22 32.16 -18.09
N ILE A 5 -29.10 31.44 -17.97
CA ILE A 5 -28.82 30.63 -16.78
C ILE A 5 -28.87 31.60 -15.58
N PRO A 6 -29.75 31.38 -14.59
CA PRO A 6 -29.90 32.30 -13.48
C PRO A 6 -28.54 32.48 -12.78
N SER A 7 -28.06 33.72 -12.63
CA SER A 7 -26.72 33.98 -12.10
C SER A 7 -26.48 33.35 -10.73
N LYS A 8 -27.55 33.20 -9.93
CA LYS A 8 -27.52 32.48 -8.64
C LYS A 8 -27.16 30.99 -8.78
N ILE A 9 -27.61 30.31 -9.84
CA ILE A 9 -27.25 28.91 -10.11
C ILE A 9 -25.78 28.84 -10.50
N VAL A 10 -25.32 29.73 -11.40
CA VAL A 10 -23.90 29.81 -11.80
C VAL A 10 -22.99 30.07 -10.60
N LEU A 11 -23.35 31.02 -9.74
CA LEU A 11 -22.58 31.34 -8.53
C LEU A 11 -22.54 30.19 -7.52
N LYS A 12 -23.66 29.45 -7.35
CA LYS A 12 -23.69 28.25 -6.50
C LYS A 12 -22.79 27.14 -7.05
N MET A 13 -22.86 26.89 -8.36
CA MET A 13 -22.00 25.90 -9.03
C MET A 13 -20.52 26.29 -8.94
N LEU A 14 -20.20 27.57 -9.13
CA LEU A 14 -18.83 28.07 -8.97
C LEU A 14 -18.32 27.87 -7.53
N GLY A 15 -19.14 28.17 -6.53
CA GLY A 15 -18.80 27.91 -5.13
C GLY A 15 -18.51 26.43 -4.85
N LEU A 16 -19.35 25.52 -5.36
CA LEU A 16 -19.10 24.08 -5.26
C LEU A 16 -17.79 23.65 -5.93
N LEU A 17 -17.51 24.16 -7.13
CA LEU A 17 -16.29 23.83 -7.86
C LEU A 17 -15.03 24.36 -7.17
N ILE A 18 -15.08 25.55 -6.57
CA ILE A 18 -13.97 26.11 -5.79
C ILE A 18 -13.72 25.28 -4.53
N SER A 19 -14.77 24.93 -3.79
CA SER A 19 -14.63 24.08 -2.60
C SER A 19 -14.06 22.70 -2.97
N ALA A 20 -14.55 22.07 -4.04
CA ALA A 20 -14.03 20.80 -4.53
C ALA A 20 -12.55 20.92 -4.97
N GLN A 21 -12.19 21.97 -5.72
CA GLN A 21 -10.81 22.22 -6.12
C GLN A 21 -9.89 22.38 -4.91
N GLU A 22 -10.32 23.11 -3.88
CA GLU A 22 -9.55 23.26 -2.65
C GLU A 22 -9.36 21.93 -1.92
N GLU A 23 -10.42 21.13 -1.77
CA GLU A 23 -10.35 19.81 -1.13
C GLU A 23 -9.43 18.85 -1.89
N TRP A 24 -9.51 18.84 -3.23
CA TRP A 24 -8.59 18.07 -4.07
C TRP A 24 -7.15 18.52 -3.90
N SER A 25 -6.92 19.84 -3.87
CA SER A 25 -5.59 20.41 -3.67
C SER A 25 -5.03 20.12 -2.27
N LYS A 26 -5.91 19.91 -1.29
CA LYS A 26 -5.57 19.52 0.09
C LYS A 26 -5.40 18.01 0.27
N GLY A 27 -5.54 17.21 -0.79
CA GLY A 27 -5.18 15.79 -0.78
C GLY A 27 -6.35 14.81 -0.68
N MET A 28 -7.60 15.26 -0.76
CA MET A 28 -8.79 14.37 -0.69
C MET A 28 -8.74 13.22 -1.70
N LEU A 29 -8.28 13.47 -2.94
CA LEU A 29 -8.14 12.42 -3.97
C LEU A 29 -7.15 11.33 -3.54
N ARG A 30 -6.07 11.72 -2.84
CA ARG A 30 -5.08 10.79 -2.33
C ARG A 30 -5.63 9.97 -1.16
N GLU A 31 -6.47 10.56 -0.32
CA GLU A 31 -7.17 9.82 0.74
C GLU A 31 -8.13 8.77 0.16
N ILE A 32 -8.90 9.11 -0.87
CA ILE A 32 -9.78 8.16 -1.57
C ILE A 32 -8.95 7.01 -2.18
N GLU A 33 -7.84 7.33 -2.84
CA GLU A 33 -6.92 6.33 -3.37
C GLU A 33 -6.38 5.38 -2.29
N TYR A 34 -6.03 5.92 -1.11
CA TYR A 34 -5.60 5.09 0.02
C TYR A 34 -6.70 4.17 0.55
N VAL A 35 -7.95 4.64 0.62
CA VAL A 35 -9.08 3.80 1.05
C VAL A 35 -9.31 2.64 0.08
N ILE A 36 -9.33 2.92 -1.22
CA ILE A 36 -9.52 1.89 -2.27
C ILE A 36 -8.36 0.88 -2.24
N ALA A 37 -7.13 1.38 -2.08
CA ALA A 37 -5.96 0.51 -1.95
C ALA A 37 -6.05 -0.40 -0.71
N ALA A 38 -6.48 0.14 0.43
CA ALA A 38 -6.64 -0.63 1.65
C ALA A 38 -7.67 -1.76 1.47
N GLU A 39 -8.83 -1.46 0.88
CA GLU A 39 -9.87 -2.46 0.57
C GLU A 39 -9.32 -3.57 -0.34
N THR A 40 -8.59 -3.21 -1.39
CA THR A 40 -7.98 -4.20 -2.30
C THR A 40 -6.91 -5.05 -1.60
N PHE A 41 -6.16 -4.48 -0.65
CA PHE A 41 -5.17 -5.23 0.12
C PHE A 41 -5.80 -6.17 1.12
N ASP A 42 -6.89 -5.78 1.75
CA ASP A 42 -7.65 -6.66 2.63
C ASP A 42 -8.13 -7.89 1.85
N ASP A 43 -8.67 -7.71 0.64
CA ASP A 43 -9.05 -8.83 -0.24
C ASP A 43 -7.86 -9.75 -0.58
N PHE A 44 -6.69 -9.17 -0.89
CA PHE A 44 -5.48 -9.96 -1.19
C PHE A 44 -4.94 -10.70 0.03
N LEU A 45 -4.98 -10.09 1.22
CA LEU A 45 -4.57 -10.73 2.46
C LEU A 45 -5.55 -11.83 2.88
N ASP A 46 -6.86 -11.65 2.65
CA ASP A 46 -7.86 -12.69 2.88
C ASP A 46 -7.68 -13.89 1.95
N HIS A 47 -7.35 -13.65 0.69
CA HIS A 47 -6.97 -14.71 -0.25
C HIS A 47 -5.66 -15.40 0.17
N ALA A 48 -4.63 -14.64 0.56
CA ALA A 48 -3.38 -15.19 1.07
C ALA A 48 -3.62 -16.06 2.31
N ALA A 49 -4.44 -15.61 3.25
CA ALA A 49 -4.83 -16.35 4.44
C ALA A 49 -5.61 -17.63 4.10
N SER A 50 -6.49 -17.58 3.11
CA SER A 50 -7.24 -18.74 2.62
C SER A 50 -6.32 -19.80 2.01
N TYR A 51 -5.34 -19.38 1.18
CA TYR A 51 -4.33 -20.29 0.65
C TYR A 51 -3.42 -20.86 1.73
N HIS A 52 -2.99 -20.03 2.68
CA HIS A 52 -2.19 -20.46 3.82
C HIS A 52 -2.90 -21.56 4.63
N LYS A 53 -4.19 -21.36 4.96
CA LYS A 53 -5.02 -22.37 5.64
C LYS A 53 -5.16 -23.67 4.84
N ALA A 54 -5.13 -23.59 3.51
CA ALA A 54 -5.19 -24.74 2.62
C ALA A 54 -3.82 -25.42 2.38
N GLY A 55 -2.73 -24.98 3.04
CA GLY A 55 -1.39 -25.53 2.85
C GLY A 55 -0.69 -25.05 1.57
N LYS A 56 -1.27 -24.07 0.87
CA LYS A 56 -0.78 -23.54 -0.41
C LYS A 56 0.25 -22.43 -0.20
N LYS A 57 1.47 -22.86 0.21
CA LYS A 57 2.58 -21.97 0.58
C LYS A 57 2.94 -20.96 -0.52
N ILE A 58 3.06 -21.43 -1.76
CA ILE A 58 3.50 -20.61 -2.89
C ILE A 58 2.48 -19.50 -3.16
N GLU A 59 1.23 -19.85 -3.36
CA GLU A 59 0.15 -18.91 -3.68
C GLU A 59 -0.05 -17.89 -2.55
N ALA A 60 -0.02 -18.34 -1.29
CA ALA A 60 -0.10 -17.46 -0.14
C ALA A 60 1.09 -16.48 -0.09
N SER A 61 2.32 -16.98 -0.33
CA SER A 61 3.51 -16.14 -0.29
C SER A 61 3.52 -15.07 -1.38
N VAL A 62 3.07 -15.38 -2.59
CA VAL A 62 3.04 -14.43 -3.71
C VAL A 62 2.06 -13.28 -3.44
N LEU A 63 0.84 -13.59 -2.98
CA LEU A 63 -0.15 -12.56 -2.67
C LEU A 63 0.29 -11.66 -1.50
N ALA A 64 0.74 -12.26 -0.40
CA ALA A 64 1.22 -11.48 0.75
C ALA A 64 2.46 -10.63 0.41
N SER A 65 3.33 -11.12 -0.48
CA SER A 65 4.50 -10.39 -0.97
C SER A 65 4.13 -9.14 -1.78
N ALA A 66 3.11 -9.25 -2.64
CA ALA A 66 2.61 -8.12 -3.42
C ALA A 66 2.06 -7.01 -2.51
N VAL A 67 1.27 -7.39 -1.51
CA VAL A 67 0.72 -6.44 -0.51
C VAL A 67 1.83 -5.78 0.29
N LEU A 68 2.81 -6.54 0.77
CA LEU A 68 3.95 -6.03 1.53
C LEU A 68 4.75 -4.99 0.73
N GLU A 69 5.10 -5.32 -0.51
CA GLU A 69 5.88 -4.43 -1.36
C GLU A 69 5.16 -3.12 -1.63
N ASP A 70 3.89 -3.19 -2.05
CA ASP A 70 3.13 -1.98 -2.35
C ASP A 70 2.95 -1.12 -1.09
N THR A 71 2.65 -1.74 0.05
CA THR A 71 2.49 -1.05 1.33
C THR A 71 3.77 -0.30 1.72
N ILE A 72 4.94 -0.94 1.65
CA ILE A 72 6.22 -0.28 1.99
C ILE A 72 6.51 0.86 1.01
N LYS A 73 6.28 0.67 -0.29
CA LYS A 73 6.46 1.72 -1.29
C LYS A 73 5.52 2.90 -1.07
N LYS A 74 4.24 2.66 -0.76
CA LYS A 74 3.27 3.71 -0.41
C LYS A 74 3.67 4.49 0.85
N ILE A 75 4.18 3.80 1.88
CA ILE A 75 4.69 4.46 3.08
C ILE A 75 5.91 5.33 2.74
N ALA A 76 6.83 4.84 1.91
CA ALA A 76 7.99 5.59 1.47
C ALA A 76 7.60 6.84 0.64
N VAL A 77 6.70 6.70 -0.33
CA VAL A 77 6.17 7.82 -1.13
C VAL A 77 5.48 8.85 -0.24
N LYS A 78 4.71 8.42 0.77
CA LYS A 78 4.08 9.32 1.75
C LYS A 78 5.10 10.14 2.55
N ASN A 79 6.31 9.62 2.72
CA ASN A 79 7.43 10.28 3.39
C ASN A 79 8.43 10.89 2.40
N SER A 80 8.00 11.18 1.16
CA SER A 80 8.79 11.86 0.13
C SER A 80 10.08 11.12 -0.27
N MET A 81 10.06 9.79 -0.22
CA MET A 81 11.18 8.95 -0.63
C MET A 81 10.95 8.40 -2.04
N GLU A 82 12.02 8.35 -2.84
CA GLU A 82 11.99 7.70 -4.16
C GLU A 82 12.00 6.17 -3.98
N THR A 83 11.11 5.49 -4.71
CA THR A 83 10.92 4.04 -4.59
C THR A 83 11.22 3.27 -5.89
N ARG A 84 11.39 3.97 -7.01
CA ARG A 84 11.56 3.34 -8.32
C ARG A 84 12.89 2.59 -8.41
N GLU A 85 12.86 1.35 -8.92
CA GLU A 85 14.01 0.43 -9.02
C GLU A 85 14.76 0.16 -7.70
N ARG A 86 14.14 0.46 -6.54
CA ARG A 86 14.75 0.19 -5.23
C ARG A 86 14.22 -1.10 -4.64
N SER A 87 15.12 -1.92 -4.12
CA SER A 87 14.76 -3.05 -3.28
C SER A 87 14.15 -2.57 -1.95
N LEU A 88 13.36 -3.44 -1.31
CA LEU A 88 12.68 -3.10 -0.06
C LEU A 88 13.66 -2.89 1.10
N ASP A 89 14.77 -3.62 1.13
CA ASP A 89 15.70 -3.59 2.27
C ASP A 89 16.31 -2.19 2.52
N PRO A 90 16.86 -1.50 1.51
CA PRO A 90 17.30 -0.11 1.64
C PRO A 90 16.15 0.86 1.94
N LEU A 91 14.96 0.65 1.36
CA LEU A 91 13.78 1.49 1.64
C LEU A 91 13.37 1.40 3.11
N ILE A 92 13.41 0.20 3.70
CA ILE A 92 13.11 -0.02 5.13
C ILE A 92 14.16 0.66 6.01
N ASP A 93 15.43 0.65 5.61
CA ASP A 93 16.48 1.38 6.33
C ASP A 93 16.29 2.90 6.28
N ASP A 94 15.89 3.45 5.14
CA ASP A 94 15.57 4.87 5.01
C ASP A 94 14.36 5.25 5.88
N LEU A 95 13.30 4.43 5.87
CA LEU A 95 12.12 4.61 6.72
C LEU A 95 12.46 4.57 8.21
N LYS A 96 13.40 3.71 8.60
CA LYS A 96 13.94 3.67 9.96
C LYS A 96 14.75 4.93 10.28
N ALA A 97 15.62 5.36 9.37
CA ALA A 97 16.44 6.57 9.54
C ALA A 97 15.60 7.85 9.64
N ALA A 98 14.48 7.90 8.92
CA ALA A 98 13.49 8.98 8.99
C ALA A 98 12.57 8.91 10.23
N GLY A 99 12.74 7.90 11.09
CA GLY A 99 11.92 7.72 12.29
C GLY A 99 10.50 7.20 12.03
N VAL A 100 10.16 6.83 10.78
CA VAL A 100 8.85 6.26 10.42
C VAL A 100 8.71 4.86 10.99
N PHE A 101 9.79 4.06 10.94
CA PHE A 101 9.86 2.76 11.59
C PHE A 101 10.76 2.78 12.82
N THR A 102 10.30 2.16 13.90
CA THR A 102 11.17 1.82 15.02
C THR A 102 12.20 0.77 14.59
N PRO A 103 13.37 0.67 15.27
CA PRO A 103 14.36 -0.37 14.95
C PRO A 103 13.78 -1.78 14.98
N VAL A 104 12.84 -2.05 15.89
CA VAL A 104 12.17 -3.36 16.03
C VAL A 104 11.24 -3.63 14.84
N LYS A 105 10.39 -2.65 14.45
CA LYS A 105 9.51 -2.81 13.28
C LYS A 105 10.33 -2.96 12.01
N ALA A 106 11.38 -2.17 11.82
CA ALA A 106 12.26 -2.29 10.66
C ALA A 106 12.89 -3.69 10.55
N LYS A 107 13.40 -4.25 11.67
CA LYS A 107 13.95 -5.62 11.69
C LYS A 107 12.90 -6.66 11.29
N ARG A 108 11.67 -6.54 11.79
CA ARG A 108 10.57 -7.45 11.46
C ARG A 108 10.16 -7.36 10.00
N VAL A 109 9.98 -6.14 9.48
CA VAL A 109 9.59 -5.92 8.07
C VAL A 109 10.68 -6.39 7.11
N LYS A 110 11.97 -6.28 7.47
CA LYS A 110 13.06 -6.88 6.69
C LYS A 110 13.00 -8.40 6.61
N ALA A 111 12.57 -9.08 7.68
CA ALA A 111 12.37 -10.53 7.62
C ALA A 111 11.30 -10.88 6.57
N TYR A 112 10.19 -10.14 6.53
CA TYR A 112 9.15 -10.31 5.51
C TYR A 112 9.65 -9.97 4.10
N ALA A 113 10.43 -8.90 3.95
CA ALA A 113 11.07 -8.56 2.68
C ALA A 113 12.00 -9.67 2.19
N GLY A 114 12.66 -10.38 3.10
CA GLY A 114 13.43 -11.59 2.81
C GLY A 114 12.56 -12.67 2.17
N ILE A 115 11.43 -13.02 2.79
CA ILE A 115 10.46 -14.01 2.25
C ILE A 115 9.99 -13.58 0.86
N ARG A 116 9.58 -12.32 0.70
CA ARG A 116 9.17 -11.77 -0.60
C ARG A 116 10.26 -11.86 -1.65
N ASN A 117 11.51 -11.61 -1.29
CA ASN A 117 12.63 -11.70 -2.23
C ASN A 117 12.81 -13.14 -2.72
N LYS A 118 12.72 -14.12 -1.81
CA LYS A 118 12.79 -15.55 -2.14
C LYS A 118 11.62 -16.00 -3.01
N ALA A 119 10.40 -15.58 -2.67
CA ALA A 119 9.20 -15.89 -3.44
C ALA A 119 9.28 -15.38 -4.90
N ASP A 120 9.71 -14.14 -5.11
CA ASP A 120 9.85 -13.56 -6.45
C ASP A 120 10.89 -14.24 -7.33
N HIS A 121 11.93 -14.80 -6.71
CA HIS A 121 12.97 -15.57 -7.40
C HIS A 121 12.66 -17.08 -7.47
N ALA A 122 11.45 -17.50 -7.07
CA ALA A 122 11.02 -18.89 -7.04
C ALA A 122 11.92 -19.81 -6.18
N GLU A 123 12.57 -19.26 -5.16
CA GLU A 123 13.42 -19.98 -4.20
C GLU A 123 12.56 -20.55 -3.07
N TRP A 124 11.63 -21.44 -3.40
CA TRP A 124 10.58 -21.90 -2.48
C TRP A 124 11.10 -22.67 -1.27
N ASP A 125 12.29 -23.26 -1.34
CA ASP A 125 12.85 -24.08 -0.26
C ASP A 125 13.48 -23.24 0.86
N GLU A 126 13.59 -21.93 0.67
CA GLU A 126 14.25 -20.99 1.60
C GLU A 126 13.33 -20.48 2.73
N PHE A 127 12.03 -20.82 2.67
CA PHE A 127 11.05 -20.44 3.68
C PHE A 127 9.93 -21.47 3.80
N ASP A 128 9.31 -21.54 4.98
CA ASP A 128 8.22 -22.45 5.25
C ASP A 128 6.85 -21.73 5.30
N ILE A 129 5.78 -22.51 5.47
CA ILE A 129 4.43 -21.95 5.49
C ILE A 129 4.16 -21.08 6.73
N LYS A 130 4.86 -21.32 7.85
CA LYS A 130 4.74 -20.51 9.06
C LYS A 130 5.36 -19.14 8.86
N ASP A 131 6.46 -19.06 8.12
CA ASP A 131 7.07 -17.78 7.73
C ASP A 131 6.07 -16.93 6.94
N VAL A 132 5.33 -17.56 6.00
CA VAL A 132 4.26 -16.90 5.25
C VAL A 132 3.12 -16.43 6.17
N GLY A 133 2.71 -17.26 7.13
CA GLY A 133 1.71 -16.88 8.13
C GLY A 133 2.12 -15.64 8.95
N GLN A 134 3.38 -15.59 9.38
CA GLN A 134 3.92 -14.43 10.11
C GLN A 134 3.94 -13.15 9.27
N MET A 135 4.12 -13.27 7.95
CA MET A 135 4.08 -12.14 7.02
C MET A 135 2.64 -11.65 6.80
N ILE A 136 1.66 -12.55 6.71
CA ILE A 136 0.24 -12.20 6.58
C ILE A 136 -0.26 -11.44 7.83
N GLU A 137 0.22 -11.79 9.02
CA GLU A 137 -0.23 -11.23 10.30
C GLU A 137 0.48 -9.92 10.74
N GLY A 138 1.56 -9.48 10.06
CA GLY A 138 2.61 -8.63 10.66
C GLY A 138 2.72 -7.14 10.27
#